data_AF-A0A2S8RRP8-F1
#
_entry.id   AF-A0A2S8RRP8-F1
#
_cell.length_a   1.000
_cell.length_b   1.000
_cell.length_c   1.000
_cell.angle_alpha   90.00
_cell.angle_beta   90.00
_cell.angle_gamma   90.00
#
_symmetry.space_group_name_H-M   'P 1'
#
loop_
_entity.id
_entity.type
_entity.pdbx_description
1 polymer ?
#
loop_
_entity_poly.entity_id
_entity_poly.type
_entity_poly.pdbx_seq_one_letter_code
_entity_poly.pdbx_strand_id
1 'polypeptide(L)'
;MHTSVATSDLFVPRAPRTIRRRTHHVVPLVIIDVTVPGTSSAEGRRALHASLGDDLRLYVVTVDQQHERVTFRVEVTSRTLDDVIGLLTAALDRATLGRAQATVIRRPRDY
;
A
#
# COMPACT_ATOMS: atom_id res chain seq x y z
N MET A 1 -50.60 -43.62 -41.47
CA MET A 1 -49.40 -42.81 -41.71
C MET A 1 -49.28 -41.81 -40.57
N HIS A 2 -48.33 -42.00 -39.65
CA HIS A 2 -48.09 -41.08 -38.54
C HIS A 2 -46.60 -40.74 -38.53
N THR A 3 -46.25 -39.50 -38.88
CA THR A 3 -44.88 -38.99 -38.82
C THR A 3 -44.67 -38.27 -37.49
N SER A 4 -43.85 -38.86 -36.63
CA SER A 4 -43.37 -38.24 -35.39
C SER A 4 -42.16 -37.36 -35.73
N VAL A 5 -42.25 -36.06 -35.44
CA VAL A 5 -41.15 -35.11 -35.61
C VAL A 5 -40.39 -35.07 -34.29
N ALA A 6 -39.15 -35.59 -34.31
CA ALA A 6 -38.23 -35.53 -33.19
C ALA A 6 -37.68 -34.10 -33.04
N THR A 7 -37.93 -33.50 -31.87
CA THR A 7 -37.32 -32.25 -31.42
C THR A 7 -35.85 -32.50 -31.12
N SER A 8 -34.95 -31.89 -31.89
CA SER A 8 -33.53 -31.86 -31.61
C SER A 8 -33.25 -30.87 -30.47
N ASP A 9 -33.00 -31.39 -29.27
CA ASP A 9 -32.44 -30.59 -28.16
C ASP A 9 -30.99 -30.24 -28.48
N LEU A 10 -30.76 -28.97 -28.79
CA LEU A 10 -29.43 -28.39 -28.97
C LEU A 10 -28.74 -28.30 -27.60
N PHE A 11 -27.96 -29.32 -27.27
CA PHE A 11 -27.05 -29.30 -26.12
C PHE A 11 -25.88 -28.36 -26.43
N VAL A 12 -26.00 -27.09 -26.01
CA VAL A 12 -24.88 -26.14 -26.08
C VAL A 12 -23.91 -26.45 -24.92
N PRO A 13 -22.67 -26.88 -25.18
CA PRO A 13 -21.71 -27.09 -24.10
C PRO A 13 -21.35 -25.72 -23.52
N ARG A 14 -21.80 -25.48 -22.28
CA ARG A 14 -21.42 -24.30 -21.50
C ARG A 14 -19.92 -24.38 -21.23
N ALA A 15 -19.14 -23.63 -22.00
CA ALA A 15 -17.70 -23.54 -21.82
C ALA A 15 -17.36 -23.24 -20.35
N PRO A 16 -16.35 -23.91 -19.77
CA PRO A 16 -15.91 -23.60 -18.42
C PRO A 16 -15.41 -22.16 -18.41
N ARG A 17 -16.11 -21.28 -17.70
CA ARG A 17 -15.61 -19.93 -17.43
C ARG A 17 -14.35 -20.11 -16.60
N THR A 18 -13.19 -19.99 -17.23
CA THR A 18 -11.90 -19.96 -16.54
C THR A 18 -11.99 -18.87 -15.50
N ILE A 19 -12.16 -19.24 -14.23
CA ILE A 19 -12.06 -18.31 -13.11
C ILE A 19 -10.62 -17.81 -13.18
N ARG A 20 -10.44 -16.61 -13.70
CA ARG A 20 -9.15 -15.94 -13.76
C ARG A 20 -8.72 -15.75 -12.31
N ARG A 21 -7.99 -16.73 -11.76
CA ARG A 21 -7.43 -16.69 -10.40
C ARG A 21 -6.56 -15.43 -10.37
N ARG A 22 -7.08 -14.35 -9.81
CA ARG A 22 -6.28 -13.17 -9.48
C ARG A 22 -5.22 -13.65 -8.51
N THR A 23 -4.01 -13.87 -9.02
CA THR A 23 -2.84 -14.16 -8.20
C THR A 23 -2.58 -12.89 -7.39
N HIS A 24 -3.01 -12.89 -6.13
CA HIS A 24 -2.61 -11.86 -5.19
C HIS A 24 -1.26 -12.27 -4.62
N HIS A 25 -0.33 -11.33 -4.51
CA HIS A 25 0.91 -11.56 -3.78
C HIS A 25 0.79 -10.88 -2.41
N VAL A 26 1.34 -11.53 -1.39
CA VAL A 26 1.38 -11.00 -0.02
C VAL A 26 2.64 -10.16 0.08
N VAL A 27 2.50 -8.88 0.43
CA VAL A 27 3.63 -7.95 0.60
C VAL A 27 3.69 -7.43 2.03
N PRO A 28 4.90 -7.22 2.58
CA PRO A 28 5.08 -6.46 3.82
C PRO A 28 4.50 -5.06 3.67
N LEU A 29 3.86 -4.60 4.74
CA LEU A 29 3.41 -3.22 4.92
C LEU A 29 3.92 -2.74 6.27
N VAL A 30 4.70 -1.67 6.25
CA VAL A 30 5.15 -0.95 7.44
C VAL A 30 4.34 0.32 7.54
N ILE A 31 3.79 0.59 8.72
CA ILE A 31 3.12 1.84 9.02
C ILE A 31 3.79 2.49 10.23
N ILE A 32 4.29 3.71 10.06
CA ILE A 32 5.02 4.42 11.10
C ILE A 32 4.59 5.89 11.16
N ASP A 33 4.41 6.39 12.37
CA ASP A 33 4.19 7.82 12.60
C ASP A 33 5.56 8.51 12.71
N VAL A 34 5.77 9.58 11.95
CA VAL A 34 7.03 10.35 11.92
C VAL A 34 6.72 11.81 12.18
N THR A 35 7.25 12.35 13.28
CA THR A 35 7.16 13.76 13.60
C THR A 35 8.45 14.46 13.17
N VAL A 36 8.34 15.42 12.26
CA VAL A 36 9.45 16.20 11.71
C VAL A 36 9.35 17.64 12.23
N PRO A 37 10.46 18.27 12.60
CA PRO A 37 10.48 19.68 12.96
C PRO A 37 10.17 20.57 11.74
N GLY A 38 9.65 21.75 12.01
CA GLY A 38 9.12 22.69 11.03
C GLY A 38 7.61 22.61 10.89
N THR A 39 7.03 23.61 10.24
CA THR A 39 5.59 23.71 9.96
C THR A 39 5.24 23.38 8.50
N SER A 40 6.25 23.26 7.65
CA SER A 40 6.08 22.97 6.22
C SER A 40 5.87 21.48 5.99
N SER A 41 4.61 21.08 5.79
CA SER A 41 4.28 19.71 5.41
C SER A 41 4.86 19.31 4.05
N ALA A 42 5.06 20.27 3.15
CA ALA A 42 5.66 20.05 1.84
C ALA A 42 7.15 19.66 1.94
N GLU A 43 7.89 20.32 2.82
CA GLU A 43 9.30 19.99 3.07
C GLU A 43 9.45 18.63 3.73
N GLY A 44 8.62 18.34 4.75
CA GLY A 44 8.56 17.01 5.36
C GLY A 44 8.22 15.91 4.36
N ARG A 45 7.24 16.13 3.46
CA ARG A 45 6.94 15.19 2.37
C ARG A 45 8.14 14.96 1.45
N ARG A 46 8.84 16.01 1.05
CA ARG A 46 10.02 15.89 0.18
C ARG A 46 11.12 15.08 0.85
N ALA A 47 11.42 15.34 2.12
CA ALA A 47 12.43 14.60 2.87
C ALA A 47 12.05 13.12 3.06
N LEU A 48 10.78 12.83 3.32
CA LEU A 48 10.28 11.45 3.44
C LEU A 48 10.32 10.70 2.11
N HIS A 49 9.98 11.35 0.99
CA HIS A 49 10.14 10.76 -0.34
C HIS A 49 11.61 10.55 -0.72
N ALA A 50 12.48 11.50 -0.40
CA ALA A 50 13.92 11.38 -0.68
C ALA A 50 14.57 10.20 0.09
N SER A 51 14.09 9.90 1.29
CA SER A 51 14.64 8.83 2.15
C SER A 51 14.07 7.45 1.84
N LEU A 52 12.77 7.34 1.61
CA LEU A 52 12.07 6.06 1.48
C LEU A 52 11.72 5.71 0.02
N GLY A 53 11.79 6.67 -0.90
CA GLY A 53 11.44 6.54 -2.30
C GLY A 53 9.97 6.83 -2.63
N ASP A 54 9.52 6.38 -3.80
CA ASP A 54 8.19 6.69 -4.32
C ASP A 54 7.11 5.65 -3.95
N ASP A 55 7.50 4.43 -3.56
CA ASP A 55 6.56 3.38 -3.14
C ASP A 55 6.15 3.53 -1.67
N LEU A 56 5.60 4.71 -1.34
CA LEU A 56 5.09 5.03 -0.02
C LEU A 56 3.84 5.90 -0.11
N ARG A 57 3.07 5.91 0.98
CA ARG A 57 1.94 6.82 1.16
C ARG A 57 2.19 7.67 2.39
N LEU A 58 2.01 8.97 2.25
CA LEU A 58 2.14 9.95 3.33
C LEU A 58 0.81 10.60 3.59
N TYR A 59 0.41 10.60 4.86
CA TYR A 59 -0.74 11.36 5.34
C TYR A 59 -0.27 12.33 6.41
N VAL A 60 -0.65 13.60 6.30
CA VAL A 60 -0.42 14.56 7.39
C VAL A 60 -1.45 14.28 8.47
N VAL A 61 -0.98 13.88 9.65
CA VAL A 61 -1.83 13.59 10.81
C VAL A 61 -2.11 14.86 11.60
N THR A 62 -1.07 15.67 11.82
CA THR A 62 -1.17 16.90 12.62
C THR A 62 -0.09 17.88 12.20
N VAL A 63 -0.43 19.16 12.20
CA VAL A 63 0.53 20.28 12.11
C VAL A 63 0.39 21.08 13.39
N ASP A 64 1.43 21.04 14.22
CA ASP A 64 1.53 21.82 15.44
C ASP A 64 2.38 23.06 15.18
N GLN A 65 1.71 24.21 15.07
CA GLN A 65 2.38 25.48 14.83
C GLN A 65 3.03 26.05 16.10
N GLN A 66 2.56 25.68 17.29
CA GLN A 66 3.11 26.20 18.55
C GLN A 66 4.49 25.60 18.84
N HIS A 67 4.66 24.33 18.50
CA HIS A 67 5.92 23.61 18.70
C HIS A 67 6.72 23.42 17.40
N GLU A 68 6.25 24.02 16.29
CA GLU A 68 6.84 23.90 14.95
C GLU A 68 7.11 22.45 14.56
N ARG A 69 6.08 21.62 14.52
CA ARG A 69 6.18 20.19 14.18
C ARG A 69 5.08 19.74 13.25
N VAL A 70 5.40 18.83 12.34
CA VAL A 70 4.42 18.11 11.53
C VAL A 70 4.54 16.62 11.79
N THR A 71 3.43 15.96 12.06
CA THR A 71 3.36 14.50 12.19
C THR A 71 2.77 13.88 10.94
N PHE A 72 3.47 12.90 10.40
CA PHE A 72 3.09 12.13 9.21
C PHE A 72 2.81 10.69 9.58
N ARG A 73 1.75 10.12 9.02
CA ARG A 73 1.55 8.67 8.93
C ARG A 73 2.20 8.22 7.63
N VAL A 74 3.20 7.37 7.74
CA VAL A 74 3.95 6.83 6.61
C VAL A 74 3.59 5.38 6.44
N GLU A 75 3.10 5.00 5.26
CA GLU A 75 2.89 3.61 4.86
C GLU A 75 3.89 3.23 3.77
N VAL A 76 4.69 2.20 4.01
CA VAL A 76 5.71 1.70 3.06
C VAL A 76 5.43 0.25 2.76
N THR A 77 5.33 -0.10 1.48
CA THR A 77 5.23 -1.50 1.06
C THR A 77 6.60 -2.09 0.72
N SER A 78 6.70 -3.42 0.75
CA SER A 78 7.87 -4.15 0.23
C SER A 78 9.20 -3.87 0.98
N ARG A 79 9.14 -3.34 2.21
CA ARG A 79 10.32 -3.16 3.09
C ARG A 79 10.03 -3.72 4.49
N THR A 80 11.08 -4.09 5.21
CA THR A 80 10.96 -4.47 6.62
C THR A 80 10.89 -3.22 7.51
N LEU A 81 10.42 -3.39 8.75
CA LEU A 81 10.38 -2.28 9.70
C LEU A 81 11.79 -1.77 10.02
N ASP A 82 12.77 -2.67 10.16
CA ASP A 82 14.15 -2.32 10.48
C ASP A 82 14.80 -1.50 9.35
N ASP A 83 14.56 -1.87 8.09
CA ASP A 83 15.03 -1.09 6.94
C ASP A 83 14.43 0.32 6.93
N VAL A 84 13.13 0.43 7.20
CA VAL A 84 12.43 1.73 7.23
C VAL A 84 12.97 2.60 8.36
N ILE A 85 13.16 2.03 9.56
CA ILE A 85 13.75 2.76 10.69
C ILE A 85 15.16 3.22 10.33
N GLY A 86 16.01 2.34 9.79
CA GLY A 86 17.38 2.66 9.42
C GLY A 86 17.48 3.78 8.38
N LEU A 87 16.59 3.78 7.37
CA LEU A 87 16.54 4.85 6.37
C LEU A 87 16.07 6.17 6.96
N LEU A 88 15.06 6.14 7.84
CA LEU A 88 14.55 7.34 8.48
C LEU A 88 15.58 7.95 9.43
N THR A 89 16.26 7.13 10.24
CA THR A 89 17.28 7.62 11.17
C THR A 89 18.55 8.11 10.47
N ALA A 90 18.89 7.55 9.30
CA ALA A 90 20.01 8.03 8.49
C ALA A 90 19.72 9.33 7.74
N ALA A 91 18.45 9.61 7.41
CA ALA A 91 18.08 10.76 6.58
C ALA A 91 17.47 11.92 7.37
N LEU A 92 16.91 11.67 8.55
CA LEU A 92 16.17 12.66 9.33
C LEU A 92 16.74 12.82 10.75
N ASP A 93 17.81 13.60 10.87
CA ASP A 93 18.57 13.78 12.12
C ASP A 93 17.74 14.26 13.33
N ARG A 94 16.64 14.97 13.07
CA ARG A 94 15.81 15.61 14.10
C ARG A 94 14.36 15.11 14.13
N ALA A 95 14.05 14.04 13.39
CA ALA A 95 12.72 13.46 13.40
C ALA A 95 12.51 12.55 14.62
N THR A 96 11.28 12.53 15.13
CA THR A 96 10.84 11.58 16.15
C THR A 96 10.04 10.48 15.49
N LEU A 97 10.43 9.22 15.74
CA LEU A 97 9.67 8.05 15.32
C LEU A 97 8.67 7.69 16.41
N GLY A 98 7.39 7.69 16.04
CA GLY A 98 6.27 7.36 16.92
C GLY A 98 5.85 5.90 16.80
N ARG A 99 4.54 5.68 16.81
CA ARG A 99 3.95 4.34 16.70
C ARG A 99 4.36 3.70 15.38
N ALA A 100 4.96 2.51 15.47
CA ALA A 100 5.31 1.69 14.33
C ALA A 100 4.56 0.35 14.35
N GLN A 101 4.18 -0.14 13.18
CA GLN A 101 3.52 -1.42 13.00
C GLN A 101 4.02 -2.07 11.71
N ALA A 102 4.41 -3.34 11.79
CA ALA A 102 4.61 -4.18 10.62
C ALA A 102 3.42 -5.13 10.46
N THR A 103 2.94 -5.26 9.23
CA THR A 103 1.87 -6.18 8.85
C THR A 103 2.10 -6.68 7.43
N VAL A 104 1.20 -7.50 6.91
CA VAL A 104 1.21 -7.95 5.53
C VAL A 104 -0.12 -7.65 4.86
N ILE A 105 -0.09 -7.26 3.60
CA ILE A 105 -1.29 -7.00 2.80
C ILE A 105 -1.28 -7.85 1.52
N ARG A 106 -2.48 -8.13 0.99
CA ARG A 106 -2.63 -8.80 -0.30
C ARG A 106 -2.75 -7.73 -1.39
N ARG A 107 -1.79 -7.70 -2.31
CA ARG A 107 -1.82 -6.79 -3.47
C ARG A 107 -2.16 -7.58 -4.75
N PRO A 108 -3.02 -7.04 -5.63
CA PRO A 108 -3.17 -7.58 -6.97
C PRO A 108 -1.81 -7.61 -7.66
N ARG A 109 -1.49 -8.68 -8.39
CA ARG A 109 -0.30 -8.72 -9.23
C ARG A 109 -0.56 -7.81 -10.43
N ASP A 110 -0.02 -6.60 -10.40
CA ASP A 110 0.05 -5.73 -11.57
C ASP A 110 1.03 -6.39 -12.56
N TYR A 111 0.57 -6.65 -13.78
CA TYR A 111 1.35 -7.19 -14.91
C TYR A 111 1.55 -6.09 -15.92
#